data_AF-Q9X2L8-F1
#
_entry.id   AF-Q9X2L8-F1
#
_cell.length_a   1.000
_cell.length_b   1.000
_cell.length_c   1.000
_cell.angle_alpha   90.00
_cell.angle_beta   90.00
_cell.angle_gamma   90.00
#
_symmetry.space_group_name_H-M   'P 1'
#
loop_
_entity.id
_entity.type
_entity.pdbx_description
1 polymer ?
#
loop_
_entity_poly.entity_id
_entity_poly.type
_entity_poly.pdbx_seq_one_letter_code
_entity_poly.pdbx_strand_id
1 'polypeptide(L)'
;FVSLPQDVVDGPVRGKVLPASGAPQMGAAPDDAIDQVAKLIAQAKNPIFLLGLMASQPENSKALRRLLETSHIPVTSTYQAAGAVNQDNFSRFAGRVGLFNNQAGDRLLQLADLVICIGYSPVEYEPAMWNSGNAT
;
A
#
# COMPACT_ATOMS: atom_id res chain seq x y z
N PHE A 1 -2.14 -6.88 -22.92
CA PHE A 1 -1.57 -7.71 -24.00
C PHE A 1 -2.11 -7.19 -25.32
N VAL A 2 -1.26 -6.97 -26.33
CA VAL A 2 -1.67 -6.58 -27.68
C VAL A 2 -1.08 -7.62 -28.63
N SER A 3 -1.92 -8.33 -29.38
CA SER A 3 -1.48 -9.24 -30.42
C SER A 3 -1.33 -8.48 -31.73
N LEU A 4 -0.21 -8.67 -32.41
CA LEU A 4 0.12 -7.98 -33.65
C LEU A 4 0.24 -9.03 -34.77
N PRO A 5 -0.71 -9.07 -35.72
CA PRO A 5 -0.61 -9.93 -36.91
C PRO A 5 0.63 -9.60 -37.73
N GLN A 6 1.24 -10.63 -38.35
CA GLN A 6 2.47 -10.47 -39.12
C GLN A 6 2.32 -9.50 -40.30
N ASP A 7 1.20 -9.57 -41.01
CA ASP A 7 0.89 -8.69 -42.13
C ASP A 7 0.73 -7.21 -41.72
N VAL A 8 0.30 -6.95 -40.48
CA VAL A 8 0.15 -5.58 -39.94
C VAL A 8 1.50 -4.96 -39.57
N VAL A 9 2.46 -5.76 -39.09
CA VAL A 9 3.80 -5.26 -38.75
C VAL A 9 4.71 -5.17 -39.97
N ASP A 10 4.51 -6.02 -40.97
CA ASP A 10 5.28 -6.03 -42.23
C ASP A 10 4.73 -5.02 -43.26
N GLY A 11 3.43 -4.72 -43.19
CA GLY A 11 2.75 -3.81 -44.11
C GLY A 11 3.14 -2.32 -43.92
N PRO A 12 3.12 -1.51 -45.00
CA PRO A 12 3.43 -0.09 -44.89
C PRO A 12 2.32 0.67 -44.14
N VAL A 13 2.70 1.58 -43.24
CA VAL A 13 1.77 2.44 -42.49
C VAL A 13 2.11 3.91 -42.65
N ARG A 14 1.09 4.77 -42.50
CA ARG A 14 1.26 6.21 -42.33
C ARG A 14 0.58 6.63 -41.04
N GLY A 15 1.35 7.12 -40.09
CA GLY A 15 0.86 7.56 -38.79
C GLY A 15 1.92 8.37 -38.06
N LYS A 16 1.53 8.98 -36.96
CA LYS A 16 2.44 9.63 -36.02
C LYS A 16 2.44 8.83 -34.73
N VAL A 17 3.59 8.77 -34.07
CA VAL A 17 3.68 8.23 -32.71
C VAL A 17 2.80 9.09 -31.80
N LEU A 18 1.95 8.44 -31.02
CA LEU A 18 1.17 9.11 -29.98
C LEU A 18 2.12 9.44 -28.82
N PRO A 19 2.15 10.69 -28.33
CA PRO A 19 2.96 11.02 -27.15
C PRO A 19 2.45 10.21 -25.95
N ALA A 20 3.37 9.61 -25.20
CA ALA A 20 3.03 8.95 -23.95
C ALA A 20 2.67 10.03 -22.91
N SER A 21 1.40 10.10 -22.53
CA SER A 21 0.99 10.82 -21.32
C SER A 21 1.43 10.04 -20.09
N GLY A 22 1.95 10.73 -19.08
CA GLY A 22 2.19 10.13 -17.76
C GLY A 22 0.89 9.75 -17.05
N ALA A 23 1.01 9.29 -15.81
CA ALA A 23 -0.15 9.08 -14.96
C ALA A 23 -0.98 10.38 -14.85
N PRO A 24 -2.33 10.27 -14.83
CA PRO A 24 -3.18 11.44 -14.65
C PRO A 24 -2.89 12.12 -13.32
N GLN A 25 -3.05 13.45 -13.27
CA GLN A 25 -3.02 14.19 -12.02
C GLN A 25 -4.33 13.95 -11.27
N MET A 26 -4.31 12.99 -10.34
CA MET A 26 -5.41 12.76 -9.43
C MET A 26 -5.26 13.62 -8.17
N GLY A 27 -6.38 14.15 -7.68
CA GLY A 27 -6.42 14.79 -6.37
C GLY A 27 -6.20 13.77 -5.25
N ALA A 28 -5.91 14.28 -4.05
CA ALA A 28 -5.92 13.46 -2.83
C ALA A 28 -7.34 13.02 -2.47
N ALA A 29 -7.47 12.20 -1.42
CA ALA A 29 -8.76 11.94 -0.79
C ALA A 29 -9.39 13.27 -0.29
N PRO A 30 -10.73 13.36 -0.18
CA PRO A 30 -11.40 14.52 0.38
C PRO A 30 -10.87 14.91 1.77
N ASP A 31 -10.73 16.22 2.03
CA ASP A 31 -10.15 16.74 3.27
C ASP A 31 -10.92 16.30 4.52
N ASP A 32 -12.24 16.20 4.44
CA ASP A 32 -13.12 15.72 5.52
C ASP A 32 -12.87 14.24 5.86
N ALA A 33 -12.64 13.40 4.85
CA ALA A 33 -12.26 12.00 5.04
C ALA A 33 -10.85 11.89 5.67
N ILE A 34 -9.91 12.75 5.25
CA ILE A 34 -8.56 12.81 5.85
C ILE A 34 -8.66 13.21 7.33
N ASP A 35 -9.44 14.25 7.65
CA ASP A 35 -9.65 14.72 9.02
C ASP A 35 -10.33 13.66 9.89
N GLN A 36 -11.26 12.89 9.32
CA GLN A 36 -11.90 11.78 10.01
C GLN A 36 -10.87 10.70 10.39
N VAL A 37 -10.01 10.29 9.45
CA VAL A 37 -8.96 9.29 9.72
C VAL A 37 -7.94 9.84 10.72
N ALA A 38 -7.58 11.11 10.64
CA ALA A 38 -6.69 11.75 11.61
C ALA A 38 -7.26 11.71 13.04
N LYS A 39 -8.57 11.90 13.20
CA LYS A 39 -9.27 11.76 14.49
C LYS A 39 -9.26 10.31 14.99
N LEU A 40 -9.48 9.34 14.11
CA LEU A 40 -9.40 7.92 14.47
C LEU A 40 -7.99 7.54 14.94
N ILE A 41 -6.96 7.98 14.21
CA ILE A 41 -5.56 7.78 14.61
C ILE A 41 -5.28 8.37 16.00
N ALA A 42 -5.79 9.57 16.29
CA ALA A 42 -5.59 10.22 17.59
C ALA A 42 -6.28 9.49 18.76
N GLN A 43 -7.31 8.69 18.48
CA GLN A 43 -8.09 7.95 19.49
C GLN A 43 -7.64 6.49 19.65
N ALA A 44 -7.01 5.92 18.62
CA ALA A 44 -6.57 4.53 18.60
C ALA A 44 -5.47 4.27 19.65
N LYS A 45 -5.58 3.14 20.35
CA LYS A 45 -4.59 2.69 21.33
C LYS A 45 -3.52 1.81 20.69
N ASN A 46 -3.90 1.01 19.70
CA ASN A 46 -3.03 0.10 18.97
C ASN A 46 -3.20 0.26 17.44
N PRO A 47 -2.95 1.46 16.86
CA PRO A 47 -3.02 1.62 15.41
C PRO A 47 -1.87 0.86 14.72
N ILE A 48 -2.12 0.38 13.50
CA ILE A 48 -1.10 -0.21 12.63
C ILE A 48 -1.36 0.11 11.15
N PHE A 49 -0.28 0.31 10.39
CA PHE A 49 -0.31 0.37 8.93
C PHE A 49 -0.09 -1.01 8.29
N LEU A 50 -0.94 -1.36 7.32
CA LEU A 50 -0.75 -2.49 6.41
C LEU A 50 -0.41 -1.98 5.01
N LEU A 51 0.84 -2.18 4.58
CA LEU A 51 1.31 -1.73 3.27
C LEU A 51 1.10 -2.82 2.23
N GLY A 52 0.46 -2.47 1.11
CA GLY A 52 0.38 -3.31 -0.09
C GLY A 52 1.17 -2.76 -1.27
N LEU A 53 0.97 -3.35 -2.45
CA LEU A 53 1.75 -3.08 -3.66
C LEU A 53 1.88 -1.59 -3.98
N MET A 54 0.81 -0.80 -3.87
CA MET A 54 0.90 0.61 -4.28
C MET A 54 1.69 1.48 -3.29
N ALA A 55 1.90 1.02 -2.04
CA ALA A 55 2.76 1.71 -1.09
C ALA A 55 4.25 1.60 -1.42
N SER A 56 4.68 0.62 -2.23
CA SER A 56 6.08 0.46 -2.65
C SER A 56 6.47 1.29 -3.87
N GLN A 57 5.51 2.00 -4.49
CA GLN A 57 5.80 2.79 -5.68
C GLN A 57 6.72 4.00 -5.35
N PRO A 58 7.72 4.32 -6.18
CA PRO A 58 8.69 5.38 -5.89
C PRO A 58 8.07 6.75 -5.62
N GLU A 59 6.98 7.09 -6.32
CA GLU A 59 6.23 8.33 -6.14
C GLU A 59 5.67 8.50 -4.73
N ASN A 60 5.41 7.40 -4.02
CA ASN A 60 4.85 7.39 -2.67
C ASN A 60 5.93 7.36 -1.58
N SER A 61 7.19 7.06 -1.91
CA SER A 61 8.27 6.83 -0.94
C SER A 61 8.45 7.99 0.05
N LYS A 62 8.48 9.23 -0.46
CA LYS A 62 8.67 10.42 0.40
C LYS A 62 7.48 10.67 1.32
N ALA A 63 6.25 10.48 0.82
CA ALA A 63 5.04 10.69 1.59
C ALA A 63 4.89 9.62 2.68
N LEU A 64 5.11 8.35 2.32
CA LEU A 64 5.07 7.22 3.25
C LEU A 64 6.11 7.40 4.36
N ARG A 65 7.36 7.73 4.00
CA ARG A 65 8.42 7.97 4.98
C ARG A 65 8.04 9.08 5.96
N ARG A 66 7.55 10.22 5.46
CA ARG A 66 7.10 11.33 6.31
C ARG A 66 5.97 10.92 7.25
N LEU A 67 4.99 10.16 6.76
CA LEU A 67 3.87 9.66 7.57
C LEU A 67 4.36 8.77 8.71
N LEU A 68 5.26 7.83 8.42
CA LEU A 68 5.82 6.92 9.41
C LEU A 68 6.70 7.64 10.44
N GLU A 69 7.56 8.57 10.01
CA GLU A 69 8.41 9.39 10.89
C GLU A 69 7.58 10.30 11.81
N THR A 70 6.48 10.86 11.31
CA THR A 70 5.62 11.78 12.08
C THR A 70 4.74 11.03 13.08
N SER A 71 4.10 9.93 12.64
CA SER A 71 3.13 9.20 13.46
C SER A 71 3.78 8.20 14.41
N HIS A 72 4.94 7.66 14.04
CA HIS A 72 5.61 6.56 14.73
C HIS A 72 4.70 5.34 14.99
N ILE A 73 3.67 5.16 14.16
CA ILE A 73 2.75 4.02 14.21
C ILE A 73 3.46 2.77 13.68
N PRO A 74 3.29 1.58 14.31
CA PRO A 74 3.81 0.33 13.78
C PRO A 74 3.34 0.03 12.35
N VAL A 75 4.17 -0.69 11.59
CA VAL A 75 3.87 -1.00 10.19
C VAL A 75 4.25 -2.44 9.85
N THR A 76 3.37 -3.10 9.09
CA THR A 76 3.67 -4.36 8.43
C THR A 76 3.37 -4.26 6.93
N SER A 77 3.91 -5.19 6.15
CA SER A 77 3.85 -5.16 4.69
C SER A 77 3.44 -6.51 4.12
N THR A 78 2.69 -6.52 3.03
CA THR A 78 2.58 -7.70 2.18
C THR A 78 3.93 -7.99 1.52
N TYR A 79 4.06 -9.17 0.90
CA TYR A 79 5.25 -9.47 0.08
C TYR A 79 5.36 -8.58 -1.16
N GLN A 80 4.25 -8.10 -1.74
CA GLN A 80 4.28 -7.21 -2.90
C GLN A 80 4.68 -5.76 -2.52
N ALA A 81 4.51 -5.39 -1.25
CA ALA A 81 5.05 -4.15 -0.69
C ALA A 81 6.55 -4.26 -0.29
N ALA A 82 7.25 -5.35 -0.66
CA ALA A 82 8.65 -5.50 -0.34
C ALA A 82 9.48 -4.32 -0.90
N GLY A 83 10.19 -3.63 -0.01
CA GLY A 83 11.00 -2.46 -0.36
C GLY A 83 10.35 -1.12 0.01
N ALA A 84 9.05 -1.10 0.38
CA ALA A 84 8.40 0.11 0.88
C ALA A 84 9.01 0.57 2.22
N VAL A 85 9.33 -0.38 3.10
CA VAL A 85 9.98 -0.18 4.41
C VAL A 85 10.96 -1.33 4.67
N ASN A 86 12.07 -1.05 5.36
CA ASN A 86 12.99 -2.04 5.90
C ASN A 86 13.25 -1.76 7.40
N GLN A 87 13.73 -2.78 8.12
CA GLN A 87 13.95 -2.70 9.57
C GLN A 87 14.95 -1.60 9.96
N ASP A 88 15.99 -1.40 9.16
CA ASP A 88 17.06 -0.45 9.44
C ASP A 88 16.57 1.00 9.40
N ASN A 89 15.55 1.30 8.59
CA ASN A 89 15.04 2.65 8.41
C ASN A 89 13.79 2.95 9.26
N PHE A 90 13.18 1.95 9.90
CA PHE A 90 12.04 2.17 10.78
C PHE A 90 11.97 1.12 11.88
N SER A 91 12.21 1.55 13.12
CA SER A 91 12.32 0.65 14.29
C SER A 91 11.03 -0.11 14.62
N ARG A 92 9.86 0.39 14.20
CA ARG A 92 8.55 -0.24 14.42
C ARG A 92 8.03 -0.99 13.19
N PHE A 93 8.93 -1.39 12.30
CA PHE A 93 8.60 -2.35 11.25
C PHE A 93 8.42 -3.74 11.87
N ALA A 94 7.27 -4.37 11.59
CA ALA A 94 6.87 -5.66 12.14
C ALA A 94 7.09 -6.82 11.17
N GLY A 95 7.92 -6.59 10.14
CA GLY A 95 8.17 -7.56 9.09
C GLY A 95 7.01 -7.68 8.10
N ARG A 96 6.99 -8.80 7.39
CA ARG A 96 6.04 -9.08 6.31
C ARG A 96 4.99 -10.10 6.74
N VAL A 97 3.79 -9.96 6.20
CA VAL A 97 2.65 -10.88 6.36
C VAL A 97 2.22 -11.44 5.01
N GLY A 98 1.58 -12.62 5.00
CA GLY A 98 1.07 -13.23 3.77
C GLY A 98 1.41 -14.71 3.54
N LEU A 99 2.25 -15.32 4.37
CA LEU A 99 2.62 -16.75 4.25
C LEU A 99 2.38 -17.53 5.55
N PHE A 100 2.78 -16.96 6.69
CA PHE A 100 2.59 -17.55 8.01
C PHE A 100 1.72 -16.62 8.84
N ASN A 101 1.00 -17.17 9.83
CA ASN A 101 0.11 -16.45 10.74
C ASN A 101 0.70 -16.29 12.16
N ASN A 102 2.03 -16.27 12.26
CA ASN A 102 2.76 -16.24 13.53
C ASN A 102 3.83 -15.14 13.58
N GLN A 103 3.83 -14.22 12.63
CA GLN A 103 4.78 -13.12 12.58
C GLN A 103 4.39 -12.01 13.56
N ALA A 104 5.31 -11.06 13.78
CA ALA A 104 5.00 -9.87 14.57
C ALA A 104 3.86 -9.06 13.93
N GLY A 105 3.85 -8.93 12.60
CA GLY A 105 2.78 -8.28 11.83
C GLY A 105 1.40 -8.87 12.10
N ASP A 106 1.24 -10.20 12.05
CA ASP A 106 -0.05 -10.87 12.30
C ASP A 106 -0.58 -10.57 13.71
N ARG A 107 0.31 -10.65 14.71
CA ARG A 107 -0.05 -10.37 16.11
C ARG A 107 -0.46 -8.91 16.32
N LEU A 108 0.22 -7.98 15.66
CA LEU A 108 -0.14 -6.56 15.74
C LEU A 108 -1.46 -6.28 15.02
N LEU A 109 -1.70 -6.88 13.85
CA LEU A 109 -2.98 -6.78 13.15
C LEU A 109 -4.12 -7.33 14.01
N GLN A 110 -3.89 -8.41 14.75
CA GLN A 110 -4.89 -9.01 15.61
C GLN A 110 -5.16 -8.21 16.89
N LEU A 111 -4.15 -7.49 17.40
CA LEU A 111 -4.26 -6.60 18.56
C LEU A 111 -4.84 -5.21 18.22
N ALA A 112 -4.81 -4.83 16.94
CA ALA A 112 -5.14 -3.50 16.52
C ALA A 112 -6.61 -3.16 16.77
N ASP A 113 -6.84 -1.92 17.20
CA ASP A 113 -8.17 -1.29 17.23
C ASP A 113 -8.41 -0.39 16.01
N LEU A 114 -7.34 -0.11 15.23
CA LEU A 114 -7.39 0.62 13.97
C LEU A 114 -6.36 0.05 12.99
N VAL A 115 -6.79 -0.42 11.81
CA VAL A 115 -5.89 -0.86 10.74
C VAL A 115 -6.02 0.04 9.53
N ILE A 116 -4.92 0.67 9.11
CA ILE A 116 -4.89 1.55 7.95
C ILE A 116 -4.14 0.86 6.80
N CYS A 117 -4.91 0.43 5.81
CA CYS A 117 -4.40 -0.19 4.60
C CYS A 117 -3.94 0.89 3.60
N ILE A 118 -2.68 0.85 3.18
CA ILE A 118 -2.12 1.77 2.17
C ILE A 118 -1.74 0.97 0.93
N GLY A 119 -2.46 1.20 -0.17
CA GLY A 119 -2.15 0.58 -1.45
C GLY A 119 -2.31 -0.94 -1.48
N TYR A 120 -3.13 -1.48 -0.57
CA TYR A 120 -3.37 -2.90 -0.37
C TYR A 120 -4.59 -3.40 -1.14
N SER A 121 -4.45 -4.60 -1.70
CA SER A 121 -5.54 -5.39 -2.28
C SER A 121 -5.66 -6.75 -1.58
N PRO A 122 -6.88 -7.26 -1.34
CA PRO A 122 -7.11 -8.60 -0.79
C PRO A 122 -6.40 -9.75 -1.52
N VAL A 123 -6.05 -9.57 -2.81
CA VAL A 123 -5.28 -10.56 -3.57
C VAL A 123 -3.86 -10.79 -3.02
N GLU A 124 -3.32 -9.80 -2.29
CA GLU A 124 -1.97 -9.87 -1.75
C GLU A 124 -1.90 -10.68 -0.46
N TYR A 125 -2.96 -10.65 0.34
CA TYR A 125 -3.09 -11.40 1.59
C TYR A 125 -4.57 -11.40 2.01
N GLU A 126 -5.17 -12.58 2.15
CA GLU A 126 -6.61 -12.71 2.37
C GLU A 126 -7.08 -12.06 3.69
N PRO A 127 -8.06 -11.13 3.67
CA PRO A 127 -8.56 -10.45 4.88
C PRO A 127 -8.98 -11.37 6.01
N ALA A 128 -9.58 -12.52 5.71
CA ALA A 128 -10.01 -13.49 6.71
C ALA A 128 -8.85 -14.05 7.55
N MET A 129 -7.61 -13.94 7.05
CA MET A 129 -6.42 -14.44 7.74
C MET A 129 -5.92 -13.49 8.84
N TRP A 130 -6.29 -12.22 8.80
CA TRP A 130 -5.73 -11.19 9.71
C TRP A 130 -6.77 -10.25 10.32
N ASN A 131 -7.89 -10.01 9.64
CA ASN A 131 -8.93 -9.13 10.15
C ASN A 131 -9.80 -9.86 11.17
N SER A 132 -9.61 -9.53 12.45
CA SER A 132 -10.33 -10.11 13.58
C SER A 132 -11.77 -9.58 13.74
N GLY A 133 -12.18 -8.59 12.94
CA GLY A 133 -13.48 -7.92 13.04
C GLY A 133 -13.60 -6.92 14.20
N ASN A 134 -12.55 -6.75 15.00
CA ASN A 134 -12.54 -5.86 16.16
C ASN A 134 -11.93 -4.49 15.86
N ALA A 135 -11.12 -4.39 14.80
CA ALA A 135 -10.50 -3.15 14.37
C ALA A 135 -11.48 -2.34 13.50
N THR A 136 -11.43 -1.01 13.65
CA THR A 136 -12.05 -0.09 12.70
C THR A 136 -11.20 0.04 11.44
#